data_AF-A0A660XV02-F1
#
_entry.id   AF-A0A660XV02-F1
#
_cell.length_a   1.000
_cell.length_b   1.000
_cell.length_c   1.000
_cell.angle_alpha   90.00
_cell.angle_beta   90.00
_cell.angle_gamma   90.00
#
_symmetry.space_group_name_H-M   'P 1'
#
loop_
_entity.id
_entity.type
_entity.pdbx_description
1 polymer ?
#
loop_
_entity_poly.entity_id
_entity_poly.type
_entity_poly.pdbx_seq_one_letter_code
_entity_poly.pdbx_strand_id
1 'polypeptide(L)'
;MKNIHRFLIFLFLLNVSFTVAQEPQPSHFRPVYSGNPYLAMNFYLTAITIDDTTVEAGDEIGIFDGDICVGAGVVTGPIGSYLALVAATDDPTTSEKDGFTPGNPISYRLWDASAALEIAQVDTIYASGQGFFQSQGTVVLELHGKTPGTEPSHFQPVYSGNPYLAMNFYLTA
;
A
#
# COMPACT_ATOMS: atom_id res chain seq x y z
N MET A 1 32.35 50.30 47.90
CA MET A 1 32.15 49.29 46.82
C MET A 1 31.46 48.09 47.47
N LYS A 2 30.12 48.02 47.45
CA LYS A 2 29.21 47.57 46.38
C LYS A 2 28.90 46.07 46.53
N ASN A 3 27.91 45.72 47.36
CA ASN A 3 27.28 44.40 47.41
C ASN A 3 25.77 44.58 47.55
N ILE A 4 25.02 44.01 46.60
CA ILE A 4 23.57 43.84 46.47
C ILE A 4 23.17 44.33 45.07
N HIS A 5 22.84 43.37 44.19
CA HIS A 5 21.91 43.43 43.04
C HIS A 5 22.35 42.29 42.09
N ARG A 6 21.54 41.34 41.62
CA ARG A 6 20.10 41.09 41.62
C ARG A 6 19.97 39.64 41.12
N PHE A 7 19.06 38.86 41.70
CA PHE A 7 18.23 37.88 40.99
C PHE A 7 18.92 37.09 39.85
N LEU A 8 19.65 36.02 40.18
CA LEU A 8 19.93 34.98 39.18
C LEU A 8 18.60 34.26 38.91
N ILE A 9 17.94 34.65 37.83
CA ILE A 9 16.83 33.90 37.24
C ILE A 9 17.38 32.52 36.93
N PHE A 10 16.96 31.52 37.70
CA PHE A 10 17.15 30.12 37.37
C PHE A 10 16.32 29.88 36.11
N LEU A 11 16.96 30.00 34.94
CA LEU A 11 16.34 29.62 33.67
C LEU A 11 16.22 28.09 33.70
N PHE A 12 15.11 27.62 34.26
CA PHE A 12 14.69 26.23 34.18
C PHE A 12 14.38 25.97 32.71
N LEU A 13 15.39 25.47 31.98
CA LEU A 13 15.24 24.95 30.63
C LEU A 13 14.30 23.75 30.73
N LEU A 14 13.01 24.00 30.54
CA LEU A 14 12.00 22.95 30.39
C LEU A 14 12.40 22.17 29.13
N ASN A 15 12.97 20.98 29.31
CA ASN A 15 13.19 20.05 28.21
C ASN A 15 11.81 19.53 27.79
N VAL A 16 11.11 20.28 26.94
CA VAL A 16 9.91 19.81 26.26
C VAL A 16 10.36 18.75 25.27
N SER A 17 10.19 17.49 25.65
CA SER A 17 10.34 16.38 24.70
C SER A 17 9.09 16.37 23.83
N PHE A 18 9.21 16.83 22.59
CA PHE A 18 8.14 16.67 21.60
C PHE A 18 8.17 15.23 21.11
N THR A 19 7.18 14.43 21.49
CA THR A 19 6.90 13.16 20.81
C THR A 19 6.26 13.48 19.47
N VAL A 20 7.00 13.30 18.37
CA VAL A 20 6.41 13.23 17.04
C VAL A 20 5.52 11.99 17.01
N ALA A 21 4.24 12.16 16.65
CA ALA A 21 3.37 11.02 16.38
C ALA A 21 3.94 10.29 15.16
N GLN A 22 4.49 9.10 15.38
CA GLN A 22 4.97 8.27 14.29
C GLN A 22 3.75 7.70 13.57
N GLU A 23 3.58 8.02 12.29
CA GLU A 23 2.58 7.38 11.44
C GLU A 23 2.76 5.85 11.56
N PRO A 24 1.68 5.08 11.77
CA PRO A 24 1.77 3.64 11.89
C PRO A 24 2.42 3.06 10.64
N GLN A 25 3.50 2.31 10.85
CA GLN A 25 4.29 1.74 9.79
C GLN A 25 3.77 0.34 9.45
N PRO A 26 3.68 -0.01 8.15
CA PRO A 26 3.36 -1.35 7.72
C PRO A 26 4.35 -2.38 8.29
N SER A 27 3.82 -3.49 8.79
CA SER A 27 4.58 -4.59 9.37
C SER A 27 4.78 -5.74 8.38
N HIS A 28 3.78 -5.97 7.52
CA HIS A 28 3.74 -7.03 6.51
C HIS A 28 4.38 -6.57 5.20
N PHE A 29 3.93 -5.45 4.63
CA PHE A 29 4.51 -4.91 3.41
C PHE A 29 5.69 -3.97 3.72
N ARG A 30 6.88 -4.30 3.22
CA ARG A 30 8.10 -3.53 3.49
C ARG A 30 8.63 -2.87 2.23
N PRO A 31 8.47 -1.55 2.06
CA PRO A 31 9.05 -0.84 0.94
C PRO A 31 10.58 -0.98 0.92
N VAL A 32 11.16 -1.04 -0.29
CA VAL A 32 12.63 -1.13 -0.48
C VAL A 32 13.37 0.20 -0.26
N TYR A 33 12.66 1.25 0.15
CA TYR A 33 13.26 2.53 0.55
C TYR A 33 12.96 2.83 2.02
N SER A 34 13.75 3.75 2.59
CA SER A 34 13.50 4.32 3.91
C SER A 34 13.69 5.83 3.87
N GLY A 35 13.05 6.54 4.80
CA GLY A 35 13.14 7.99 4.86
C GLY A 35 12.31 8.68 3.77
N ASN A 36 12.83 9.77 3.21
CA ASN A 36 12.10 10.58 2.24
C ASN A 36 12.13 9.93 0.86
N PRO A 37 10.97 9.57 0.26
CA PRO A 37 10.92 8.93 -1.05
C PRO A 37 11.48 9.85 -2.16
N TYR A 38 12.36 9.33 -3.00
CA TYR A 38 12.88 10.03 -4.16
C TYR A 38 11.78 10.20 -5.23
N LEU A 39 11.51 11.45 -5.64
CA LEU A 39 10.51 11.82 -6.65
C LEU A 39 9.18 11.05 -6.54
N ALA A 40 8.62 11.04 -5.33
CA ALA A 40 7.49 10.19 -4.97
C ALA A 40 6.28 10.33 -5.89
N MET A 41 5.63 9.21 -6.18
CA MET A 41 4.29 9.18 -6.76
C MET A 41 3.25 9.11 -5.64
N ASN A 42 2.18 9.91 -5.74
CA ASN A 42 1.13 9.98 -4.74
C ASN A 42 -0.07 9.10 -5.13
N PHE A 43 -0.64 8.42 -4.13
CA PHE A 43 -1.80 7.55 -4.27
C PHE A 43 -2.87 7.99 -3.28
N TYR A 44 -4.07 8.28 -3.79
CA TYR A 44 -5.23 8.61 -2.97
C TYR A 44 -6.29 7.53 -3.15
N LEU A 45 -6.45 6.68 -2.13
CA LEU A 45 -7.37 5.55 -2.15
C LEU A 45 -8.73 5.99 -1.59
N THR A 46 -9.75 6.05 -2.44
CA THR A 46 -11.09 6.53 -2.04
C THR A 46 -11.97 5.43 -1.48
N ALA A 47 -11.72 4.17 -1.86
CA ALA A 47 -12.34 2.99 -1.28
C ALA A 47 -11.38 1.80 -1.33
N ILE A 48 -11.42 0.96 -0.31
CA ILE A 48 -10.63 -0.28 -0.22
C ILE A 48 -11.54 -1.33 0.39
N THR A 49 -11.70 -2.46 -0.30
CA THR A 49 -12.55 -3.57 0.15
C THR A 49 -11.84 -4.90 -0.04
N ILE A 50 -12.19 -5.87 0.79
CA ILE A 50 -11.86 -7.29 0.64
C ILE A 50 -13.19 -8.04 0.67
N ASP A 51 -13.51 -8.78 -0.39
CA ASP A 51 -14.78 -9.50 -0.55
C ASP A 51 -16.00 -8.60 -0.26
N ASP A 52 -16.02 -7.42 -0.89
CA ASP A 52 -17.04 -6.36 -0.75
C ASP A 52 -17.20 -5.77 0.67
N THR A 53 -16.33 -6.15 1.60
CA THR A 53 -16.29 -5.59 2.96
C THR A 53 -15.19 -4.54 3.06
N THR A 54 -15.51 -3.36 3.61
CA THR A 54 -14.51 -2.30 3.82
C THR A 54 -13.43 -2.77 4.79
N VAL A 55 -12.17 -2.51 4.43
CA VAL A 55 -11.00 -2.78 5.28
C VAL A 55 -11.09 -2.09 6.65
N GLU A 56 -10.46 -2.68 7.65
CA GLU A 56 -10.47 -2.20 9.03
C GLU A 56 -9.09 -1.76 9.53
N ALA A 57 -9.05 -1.16 10.72
CA ALA A 57 -7.80 -0.69 11.28
C ALA A 57 -6.84 -1.85 11.54
N GLY A 58 -5.63 -1.77 10.99
CA GLY A 58 -4.62 -2.82 11.03
C GLY A 58 -4.34 -3.45 9.67
N ASP A 59 -5.27 -3.37 8.72
CA ASP A 59 -5.04 -3.84 7.35
C ASP A 59 -3.96 -2.99 6.66
N GLU A 60 -3.22 -3.61 5.74
CA GLU A 60 -2.14 -2.94 5.01
C GLU A 60 -2.39 -2.96 3.51
N ILE A 61 -1.87 -1.94 2.84
CA ILE A 61 -1.86 -1.82 1.38
C ILE A 61 -0.40 -1.79 0.94
N GLY A 62 -0.02 -2.70 0.05
CA GLY A 62 1.27 -2.68 -0.62
C GLY A 62 1.13 -2.26 -2.08
N ILE A 63 2.07 -1.43 -2.54
CA ILE A 63 2.20 -0.94 -3.92
C ILE A 63 3.47 -1.55 -4.51
N PHE A 64 3.35 -2.20 -5.67
CA PHE A 64 4.40 -3.06 -6.21
C PHE A 64 4.78 -2.74 -7.66
N ASP A 65 6.09 -2.69 -7.90
CA ASP A 65 6.74 -2.74 -9.22
C ASP A 65 7.25 -4.17 -9.44
N GLY A 66 6.43 -4.99 -10.12
CA GLY A 66 6.64 -6.44 -10.17
C GLY A 66 6.52 -7.07 -8.77
N ASP A 67 7.60 -7.69 -8.29
CA ASP A 67 7.65 -8.27 -6.93
C ASP A 67 8.23 -7.31 -5.88
N ILE A 68 8.65 -6.12 -6.28
CA ILE A 68 9.30 -5.15 -5.38
C ILE A 68 8.24 -4.26 -4.75
N CYS A 69 8.13 -4.28 -3.42
CA CYS A 69 7.30 -3.34 -2.69
C CYS A 69 7.97 -1.96 -2.72
N VAL A 70 7.34 -1.00 -3.40
CA VAL A 70 7.85 0.36 -3.64
C VAL A 70 7.07 1.43 -2.91
N GLY A 71 6.05 1.03 -2.14
CA GLY A 71 5.22 1.88 -1.30
C GLY A 71 4.27 1.02 -0.47
N ALA A 72 3.92 1.46 0.72
CA ALA A 72 2.96 0.76 1.57
C ALA A 72 2.31 1.70 2.58
N GLY A 73 1.15 1.33 3.11
CA GLY A 73 0.41 2.09 4.13
C GLY A 73 -0.48 1.20 4.98
N VAL A 74 -0.82 1.69 6.18
CA VAL A 74 -1.69 0.99 7.13
C VAL A 74 -3.02 1.71 7.22
N VAL A 75 -4.12 0.96 7.23
CA VAL A 75 -5.45 1.48 7.55
C VAL A 75 -5.50 1.73 9.05
N THR A 76 -5.76 2.96 9.46
CA THR A 76 -5.76 3.36 10.89
C THR A 76 -7.16 3.56 11.46
N GLY A 77 -8.17 3.49 10.60
CA GLY A 77 -9.56 3.74 10.90
C GLY A 77 -10.38 3.86 9.62
N PRO A 78 -11.66 4.26 9.71
CA PRO A 78 -12.51 4.43 8.54
C PRO A 78 -11.91 5.41 7.52
N ILE A 79 -11.93 5.03 6.25
CA ILE A 79 -11.51 5.91 5.15
C ILE A 79 -12.54 7.03 5.03
N GLY A 80 -12.10 8.28 5.27
CA GLY A 80 -12.91 9.48 5.09
C GLY A 80 -12.99 9.86 3.60
N SER A 81 -12.29 10.92 3.20
CA SER A 81 -12.21 11.31 1.78
C SER A 81 -11.28 10.40 0.98
N TYR A 82 -10.14 10.02 1.57
CA TYR A 82 -9.16 9.11 0.99
C TYR A 82 -8.15 8.66 2.06
N LEU A 83 -7.47 7.55 1.78
CA LEU A 83 -6.22 7.17 2.42
C LEU A 83 -5.04 7.55 1.49
N ALA A 84 -4.06 8.30 2.01
CA ALA A 84 -2.93 8.80 1.23
C ALA A 84 -1.70 7.89 1.39
N LEU A 85 -1.15 7.41 0.27
CA LEU A 85 0.08 6.63 0.22
C LEU A 85 1.06 7.27 -0.77
N VAL A 86 2.32 6.86 -0.65
CA VAL A 86 3.38 7.23 -1.58
C VAL A 86 4.16 6.00 -2.01
N ALA A 87 4.70 6.05 -3.23
CA ALA A 87 5.73 5.13 -3.70
C ALA A 87 6.97 5.92 -4.14
N ALA A 88 8.17 5.41 -3.86
CA ALA A 88 9.42 6.06 -4.27
C ALA A 88 9.80 5.69 -5.71
N THR A 89 10.24 6.65 -6.51
CA THR A 89 10.97 6.35 -7.76
C THR A 89 12.35 5.82 -7.37
N ASP A 90 12.87 4.86 -8.14
CA ASP A 90 14.25 4.40 -8.03
C ASP A 90 15.26 5.57 -8.13
N ASP A 91 16.11 5.74 -7.11
CA ASP A 91 17.10 6.81 -7.06
C ASP A 91 18.34 6.44 -7.91
N PRO A 92 18.63 7.14 -9.01
CA PRO A 92 19.76 6.80 -9.88
C PRO A 92 21.13 7.03 -9.21
N THR A 93 21.17 7.61 -8.01
CA THR A 93 22.39 7.85 -7.23
C THR A 93 22.70 6.73 -6.24
N THR A 94 21.78 5.78 -6.01
CA THR A 94 22.00 4.60 -5.17
C THR A 94 22.38 3.39 -6.03
N SER A 95 23.03 2.40 -5.41
CA SER A 95 23.45 1.17 -6.12
C SER A 95 22.39 0.06 -6.10
N GLU A 96 21.44 0.15 -5.18
CA GLU A 96 20.35 -0.83 -5.02
C GLU A 96 19.09 -0.28 -5.67
N LYS A 97 18.21 -1.17 -6.16
CA LYS A 97 16.89 -0.74 -6.65
C LYS A 97 16.02 -0.40 -5.44
N ASP A 98 15.85 0.89 -5.18
CA ASP A 98 15.15 1.43 -4.01
C ASP A 98 13.83 2.12 -4.37
N GLY A 99 13.32 1.88 -5.58
CA GLY A 99 11.99 2.36 -5.94
C GLY A 99 11.46 1.78 -7.25
N PHE A 100 10.36 2.36 -7.71
CA PHE A 100 9.72 1.98 -8.96
C PHE A 100 10.50 2.50 -10.17
N THR A 101 10.34 1.82 -11.29
CA THR A 101 10.76 2.31 -12.61
C THR A 101 9.59 2.98 -13.33
N PRO A 102 9.69 4.26 -13.75
CA PRO A 102 8.62 4.94 -14.47
C PRO A 102 8.18 4.18 -15.74
N GLY A 103 6.88 4.12 -15.99
CA GLY A 103 6.28 3.39 -17.10
C GLY A 103 5.97 1.92 -16.82
N ASN A 104 6.48 1.34 -15.73
CA ASN A 104 6.08 -0.01 -15.31
C ASN A 104 4.63 -0.03 -14.83
N PRO A 105 3.89 -1.14 -15.04
CA PRO A 105 2.55 -1.29 -14.51
C PRO A 105 2.58 -1.34 -12.97
N ILE A 106 1.55 -0.76 -12.35
CA ILE A 106 1.38 -0.79 -10.90
C ILE A 106 0.57 -2.01 -10.53
N SER A 107 1.02 -2.76 -9.51
CA SER A 107 0.21 -3.82 -8.88
C SER A 107 0.03 -3.54 -7.40
N TYR A 108 -1.02 -4.10 -6.82
CA TYR A 108 -1.40 -3.88 -5.43
C TYR A 108 -1.60 -5.22 -4.74
N ARG A 109 -1.30 -5.27 -3.45
CA ARG A 109 -1.65 -6.38 -2.57
C ARG A 109 -2.25 -5.80 -1.29
N LEU A 110 -3.20 -6.52 -0.71
CA LEU A 110 -3.78 -6.15 0.58
C LEU A 110 -3.36 -7.19 1.62
N TRP A 111 -3.20 -6.75 2.85
CA TRP A 111 -3.01 -7.61 4.01
C TRP A 111 -4.25 -7.48 4.89
N ASP A 112 -5.00 -8.57 5.00
CA ASP A 112 -6.06 -8.71 5.99
C ASP A 112 -5.43 -9.13 7.31
N ALA A 113 -5.32 -8.17 8.24
CA ALA A 113 -4.66 -8.42 9.51
C ALA A 113 -5.47 -9.36 10.41
N SER A 114 -6.79 -9.32 10.30
CA SER A 114 -7.71 -10.13 11.10
C SER A 114 -7.65 -11.61 10.71
N ALA A 115 -7.52 -11.90 9.42
CA ALA A 115 -7.41 -13.23 8.86
C ALA A 115 -5.96 -13.72 8.74
N ALA A 116 -4.98 -12.82 8.97
CA ALA A 116 -3.57 -13.05 8.69
C ALA A 116 -3.33 -13.56 7.26
N LEU A 117 -3.93 -12.88 6.28
CA LEU A 117 -3.97 -13.31 4.88
C LEU A 117 -3.54 -12.20 3.92
N GLU A 118 -2.64 -12.54 3.00
CA GLU A 118 -2.29 -11.67 1.87
C GLU A 118 -3.25 -11.90 0.69
N ILE A 119 -3.85 -10.82 0.21
CA ILE A 119 -4.78 -10.77 -0.91
C ILE A 119 -4.02 -10.22 -2.13
N ALA A 120 -3.68 -11.12 -3.06
CA ALA A 120 -2.95 -10.76 -4.28
C ALA A 120 -3.88 -10.44 -5.47
N GLN A 121 -5.14 -10.87 -5.44
CA GLN A 121 -6.13 -10.54 -6.46
C GLN A 121 -6.81 -9.22 -6.09
N VAL A 122 -6.38 -8.13 -6.70
CA VAL A 122 -6.90 -6.78 -6.45
C VAL A 122 -7.36 -6.15 -7.76
N ASP A 123 -8.67 -5.97 -7.89
CA ASP A 123 -9.26 -5.18 -8.98
C ASP A 123 -9.12 -3.68 -8.66
N THR A 124 -8.92 -2.85 -9.69
CA THR A 124 -8.66 -1.42 -9.53
C THR A 124 -9.63 -0.57 -10.35
N ILE A 125 -10.07 0.56 -9.80
CA ILE A 125 -10.88 1.55 -10.50
C ILE A 125 -10.19 2.91 -10.38
N TYR A 126 -9.64 3.43 -11.48
CA TYR A 126 -8.98 4.73 -11.49
C TYR A 126 -9.98 5.86 -11.75
N ALA A 127 -10.19 6.71 -10.77
CA ALA A 127 -10.93 7.97 -10.93
C ALA A 127 -10.06 9.07 -11.59
N SER A 128 -8.74 9.02 -11.35
CA SER A 128 -7.76 9.91 -11.99
C SER A 128 -6.38 9.26 -12.07
N GLY A 129 -5.60 9.62 -13.10
CA GLY A 129 -4.33 9.00 -13.41
C GLY A 129 -4.49 7.67 -14.15
N GLN A 130 -3.44 6.85 -14.19
CA GLN A 130 -3.39 5.57 -14.91
C GLN A 130 -2.64 4.51 -14.09
N GLY A 131 -2.79 3.24 -14.44
CA GLY A 131 -2.11 2.11 -13.78
C GLY A 131 -0.63 1.92 -14.13
N PHE A 132 0.10 3.02 -14.32
CA PHE A 132 1.53 3.01 -14.62
C PHE A 132 2.28 4.01 -13.74
N PHE A 133 3.46 3.64 -13.28
CA PHE A 133 4.27 4.50 -12.43
C PHE A 133 4.74 5.75 -13.17
N GLN A 134 4.64 6.90 -12.51
CA GLN A 134 5.20 8.18 -12.94
C GLN A 134 5.86 8.89 -11.76
N SER A 135 7.11 9.29 -11.90
CA SER A 135 7.80 10.15 -10.93
C SER A 135 7.03 11.45 -10.73
N GLN A 136 6.77 11.82 -9.48
CA GLN A 136 5.92 12.97 -9.12
C GLN A 136 4.48 12.89 -9.66
N GLY A 137 4.05 11.70 -10.10
CA GLY A 137 2.69 11.44 -10.56
C GLY A 137 1.69 11.45 -9.41
N THR A 138 0.41 11.41 -9.77
CA THR A 138 -0.69 11.25 -8.81
C THR A 138 -1.76 10.36 -9.41
N VAL A 139 -2.27 9.43 -8.63
CA VAL A 139 -3.43 8.60 -8.96
C VAL A 139 -4.48 8.69 -7.86
N VAL A 140 -5.75 8.65 -8.27
CA VAL A 140 -6.91 8.53 -7.37
C VAL A 140 -7.66 7.28 -7.80
N LEU A 141 -7.87 6.34 -6.89
CA LEU A 141 -8.39 5.03 -7.24
C LEU A 141 -9.09 4.31 -6.09
N GLU A 142 -9.81 3.25 -6.44
CA GLU A 142 -10.39 2.27 -5.53
C GLU A 142 -9.69 0.93 -5.71
N LEU A 143 -9.58 0.17 -4.61
CA LEU A 143 -9.02 -1.18 -4.59
C LEU A 143 -10.07 -2.19 -4.09
N HIS A 144 -10.24 -3.29 -4.82
CA HIS A 144 -11.17 -4.36 -4.47
C HIS A 144 -10.45 -5.70 -4.47
N GLY A 145 -10.05 -6.12 -3.28
CA GLY A 145 -9.41 -7.41 -3.02
C GLY A 145 -10.42 -8.56 -3.04
N LYS A 146 -9.97 -9.73 -3.50
CA LYS A 146 -10.72 -10.97 -3.46
C LYS A 146 -9.90 -12.07 -2.81
N THR A 147 -10.45 -12.69 -1.78
CA THR A 147 -9.80 -13.81 -1.10
C THR A 147 -9.61 -14.98 -2.07
N PRO A 148 -8.42 -15.60 -2.14
CA PRO A 148 -8.23 -16.81 -2.92
C PRO A 148 -9.17 -17.93 -2.46
N GLY A 149 -10.22 -18.23 -3.23
CA GLY A 149 -10.96 -19.49 -3.12
C GLY A 149 -12.23 -19.52 -2.25
N THR A 150 -13.13 -18.53 -2.38
CA THR A 150 -14.58 -18.81 -2.28
C THR A 150 -15.20 -19.13 -3.65
N GLU A 151 -14.39 -19.59 -4.61
CA GLU A 151 -14.93 -20.34 -5.74
C GLU A 151 -15.84 -21.45 -5.19
N PRO A 152 -17.13 -21.51 -5.58
CA PRO A 152 -17.99 -22.58 -5.12
C PRO A 152 -17.30 -23.91 -5.41
N SER A 153 -17.30 -24.80 -4.43
CA SER A 153 -16.65 -26.11 -4.42
C SER A 153 -17.15 -27.10 -5.48
N HIS A 154 -17.71 -26.61 -6.60
CA HIS A 154 -18.50 -27.35 -7.55
C HIS A 154 -18.14 -27.11 -9.02
N PHE A 155 -16.86 -26.94 -9.33
CA PHE A 155 -16.36 -27.28 -10.67
C PHE A 155 -15.35 -28.42 -10.55
N GLN A 156 -15.86 -29.59 -10.18
CA GLN A 156 -15.19 -30.85 -10.52
C GLN A 156 -15.31 -31.00 -12.05
N PRO A 157 -14.20 -31.07 -12.80
CA PRO A 157 -14.27 -31.50 -14.18
C PRO A 157 -14.77 -32.96 -14.17
N VAL A 158 -16.04 -33.19 -14.48
CA VAL A 158 -16.55 -34.53 -14.74
C VAL A 158 -15.96 -34.96 -16.08
N TYR A 159 -14.87 -35.67 -16.01
CA TYR A 159 -14.22 -36.22 -17.18
C TYR A 159 -15.08 -37.36 -17.76
N SER A 160 -15.63 -37.14 -18.95
CA SER A 160 -16.35 -38.15 -19.74
C SER A 160 -15.81 -38.15 -21.18
N GLY A 161 -14.53 -38.51 -21.39
CA GLY A 161 -14.02 -38.80 -22.73
C GLY A 161 -12.51 -38.68 -22.93
N ASN A 162 -11.91 -39.62 -23.66
CA ASN A 162 -10.48 -39.84 -23.99
C ASN A 162 -9.55 -38.59 -23.91
N PRO A 163 -8.44 -38.62 -23.12
CA PRO A 163 -7.71 -37.42 -22.76
C PRO A 163 -6.71 -36.99 -23.84
N TYR A 164 -6.71 -37.70 -24.98
CA TYR A 164 -5.85 -37.46 -26.12
C TYR A 164 -6.58 -36.81 -27.31
N LEU A 165 -7.85 -36.42 -27.18
CA LEU A 165 -8.55 -35.61 -28.18
C LEU A 165 -8.60 -34.15 -27.70
N ALA A 166 -8.10 -33.24 -28.53
CA ALA A 166 -8.13 -31.80 -28.25
C ALA A 166 -9.57 -31.34 -28.02
N MET A 167 -9.85 -30.76 -26.86
CA MET A 167 -11.17 -30.28 -26.47
C MET A 167 -11.34 -28.82 -26.88
N ASN A 168 -12.31 -28.55 -27.75
CA ASN A 168 -12.77 -27.18 -28.01
C ASN A 168 -13.72 -26.78 -26.88
N PHE A 169 -13.31 -25.81 -26.06
CA PHE A 169 -14.21 -25.20 -25.09
C PHE A 169 -15.04 -24.14 -25.81
N TYR A 170 -16.36 -24.34 -25.86
CA TYR A 170 -17.30 -23.28 -26.25
C TYR A 170 -17.90 -22.69 -24.98
N LEU A 171 -17.59 -21.43 -24.70
CA LEU A 171 -18.30 -20.64 -23.71
C LEU A 171 -19.61 -20.17 -24.37
N THR A 172 -20.75 -20.58 -23.84
CA THR A 172 -22.05 -19.99 -24.20
C THR A 172 -22.41 -18.94 -23.15
N ALA A 173 -22.83 -17.76 -23.62
CA ALA A 173 -23.43 -16.72 -22.78
C ALA A 173 -24.80 -17.13 -22.24
#